data_AF-A0A450RUE9-F1
#
_entry.id   AF-A0A450RUE9-F1
#
_cell.length_a   1.000
_cell.length_b   1.000
_cell.length_c   1.000
_cell.angle_alpha   90.00
_cell.angle_beta   90.00
_cell.angle_gamma   90.00
#
_symmetry.space_group_name_H-M   'P 1'
#
loop_
_entity.id
_entity.type
_entity.pdbx_description
1 polymer ?
#
loop_
_entity_poly.entity_id
_entity_poly.type
_entity_poly.pdbx_seq_one_letter_code
_entity_poly.pdbx_strand_id
1 'polypeptide(L)'
;MSKTKKIEVLSQEVAVRTIRQEDYICITDIGRYKESAHTDDLIRNWLRNRNTVEFLGIWEQLNNPNFKPVEFDGIKIQAGLNSFTLTPKQWVEKTGAIGIVSKAGRYGGTFAHKDIAFEFASWVSVEFKLYLIKEFQRLKEQELEQLGWDIKRNLARINYRIHTDAIKVNLIPPELDARQVSLVYASEADVLNMALFGRTAKAWRDANPGKKGNIRDEANAAQLVCLANLENLNALFIHEGLAQAERLEKLNRIAIEQMRLLMGDVGVGKLKEK
;
A
#
# COMPACT_ATOMS: atom_id res chain seq x y z
N MET A 1 -14.96 -5.75 -9.08
CA MET A 1 -14.54 -4.90 -10.22
C MET A 1 -13.27 -4.15 -9.81
N SER A 2 -12.22 -4.20 -10.64
CA SER A 2 -10.98 -3.45 -10.36
C SER A 2 -11.25 -1.95 -10.36
N LYS A 3 -10.92 -1.27 -9.26
CA LYS A 3 -11.09 0.19 -9.13
C LYS A 3 -10.10 0.86 -10.09
N THR A 4 -10.60 1.62 -11.05
CA THR A 4 -9.73 2.40 -11.95
C THR A 4 -9.22 3.62 -11.19
N LYS A 5 -7.91 3.75 -11.09
CA LYS A 5 -7.22 4.93 -10.56
C LYS A 5 -6.77 5.80 -11.73
N LYS A 6 -6.46 7.06 -11.46
CA LYS A 6 -5.90 8.00 -12.44
C LYS A 6 -4.69 8.69 -11.84
N ILE A 7 -3.69 8.90 -12.67
CA ILE A 7 -2.53 9.76 -12.38
C ILE A 7 -2.50 10.89 -13.40
N GLU A 8 -1.98 12.04 -13.02
CA GLU A 8 -1.86 13.20 -13.90
C GLU A 8 -0.41 13.37 -14.33
N VAL A 9 -0.15 13.26 -15.64
CA VAL A 9 1.19 13.30 -16.21
C VAL A 9 1.21 14.41 -17.26
N LEU A 10 1.97 15.48 -17.03
CA LEU A 10 2.03 16.65 -17.93
C LEU A 10 0.63 17.19 -18.31
N SER A 11 -0.25 17.34 -17.32
CA SER A 11 -1.67 17.75 -17.50
C SER A 11 -2.55 16.76 -18.28
N GLN A 12 -2.08 15.54 -18.53
CA GLN A 12 -2.86 14.45 -19.12
C GLN A 12 -3.24 13.44 -18.05
N GLU A 13 -4.54 13.17 -17.90
CA GLU A 13 -5.00 12.07 -17.07
C GLU A 13 -4.67 10.72 -17.74
N VAL A 14 -3.99 9.84 -17.00
CA VAL A 14 -3.67 8.47 -17.42
C VAL A 14 -4.31 7.48 -16.45
N ALA A 15 -5.17 6.60 -16.96
CA ALA A 15 -5.81 5.59 -16.14
C ALA A 15 -4.85 4.44 -15.78
N VAL A 16 -4.89 4.02 -14.52
CA VAL A 16 -4.18 2.84 -13.98
C VAL A 16 -5.21 1.86 -13.43
N ARG A 17 -5.08 0.58 -13.77
CA ARG A 17 -5.97 -0.51 -13.35
C ARG A 17 -5.16 -1.67 -12.84
N THR A 18 -5.59 -2.27 -11.73
CA THR A 18 -5.03 -3.53 -11.27
C THR A 18 -5.73 -4.69 -11.98
N ILE A 19 -4.99 -5.48 -12.74
CA ILE A 19 -5.48 -6.67 -13.45
C ILE A 19 -4.60 -7.84 -13.02
N ARG A 20 -5.21 -8.91 -12.48
CA ARG A 20 -4.48 -10.10 -11.98
C ARG A 20 -3.35 -9.73 -11.00
N GLN A 21 -3.64 -8.83 -10.06
CA GLN A 21 -2.70 -8.31 -9.05
C GLN A 21 -1.52 -7.48 -9.60
N GLU A 22 -1.46 -7.23 -10.90
CA GLU A 22 -0.45 -6.36 -11.51
C GLU A 22 -1.06 -5.04 -11.99
N ASP A 23 -0.24 -4.00 -12.09
CA ASP A 23 -0.65 -2.70 -12.57
C ASP A 23 -0.58 -2.60 -14.09
N TYR A 24 -1.70 -2.15 -14.67
CA TYR A 24 -1.83 -1.86 -16.08
C TYR A 24 -2.13 -0.39 -16.28
N ILE A 25 -1.42 0.25 -17.19
CA ILE A 25 -1.53 1.66 -17.51
C ILE A 25 -2.17 1.81 -18.89
N CYS A 26 -3.09 2.76 -19.02
CA CYS A 26 -3.79 3.04 -20.26
C CYS A 26 -2.84 3.68 -21.29
N ILE A 27 -2.32 2.89 -22.22
CA ILE A 27 -1.44 3.40 -23.29
C ILE A 27 -2.21 4.26 -24.30
N THR A 28 -3.54 4.12 -24.39
CA THR A 28 -4.38 5.08 -25.13
C THR A 28 -4.31 6.47 -24.50
N ASP A 29 -4.39 6.59 -23.16
CA ASP A 29 -4.29 7.92 -22.52
C ASP A 29 -2.88 8.53 -22.70
N ILE A 30 -1.84 7.70 -22.67
CA ILE A 30 -0.46 8.13 -22.98
C ILE A 30 -0.36 8.64 -24.43
N GLY A 31 -0.95 7.93 -25.39
CA GLY A 31 -0.88 8.32 -26.79
C GLY A 31 -1.61 9.63 -27.10
N ARG A 32 -2.67 9.97 -26.35
CA ARG A 32 -3.39 11.25 -26.48
C ARG A 32 -2.55 12.48 -26.19
N TYR A 33 -1.51 12.34 -25.35
CA TYR A 33 -0.56 13.42 -25.12
C TYR A 33 0.17 13.85 -26.41
N LYS A 34 0.45 12.89 -27.30
CA LYS A 34 1.15 13.16 -28.57
C LYS A 34 0.20 13.45 -29.72
N GLU A 35 -0.85 12.65 -29.88
CA GLU A 35 -1.84 12.79 -30.95
C GLU A 35 -3.22 12.33 -30.48
N SER A 36 -4.11 13.30 -30.26
CA SER A 36 -5.42 13.06 -29.65
C SER A 36 -6.45 12.51 -30.65
N ALA A 37 -6.32 12.83 -31.94
CA ALA A 37 -7.28 12.43 -32.97
C ALA A 37 -7.06 10.99 -33.48
N HIS A 38 -5.81 10.51 -33.48
CA HIS A 38 -5.41 9.23 -34.12
C HIS A 38 -4.61 8.31 -33.18
N THR A 39 -4.99 8.26 -31.90
CA THR A 39 -4.27 7.47 -30.90
C THR A 39 -4.22 5.96 -31.22
N ASP A 40 -5.27 5.40 -31.83
CA ASP A 40 -5.28 3.98 -32.22
C ASP A 40 -4.24 3.69 -33.31
N ASP A 41 -4.03 4.63 -34.24
CA ASP A 41 -3.01 4.51 -35.28
C ASP A 41 -1.60 4.65 -34.70
N LEU A 42 -1.43 5.48 -33.67
CA LEU A 42 -0.18 5.60 -32.94
C LEU A 42 0.23 4.27 -32.29
N ILE A 43 -0.71 3.56 -31.64
CA ILE A 43 -0.45 2.25 -31.03
C ILE A 43 -0.17 1.20 -32.11
N ARG A 44 -0.90 1.21 -33.24
CA ARG A 44 -0.62 0.33 -34.38
C ARG A 44 0.77 0.55 -34.98
N ASN A 45 1.20 1.80 -35.11
CA ASN A 45 2.52 2.16 -35.60
C ASN A 45 3.62 1.67 -34.67
N TRP A 46 3.42 1.78 -33.35
CA TRP A 46 4.33 1.21 -32.36
C TRP A 46 4.42 -0.32 -32.50
N LEU A 47 3.29 -1.03 -32.61
CA LEU A 47 3.25 -2.49 -32.80
C LEU A 47 3.78 -2.98 -34.15
N ARG A 48 3.99 -2.08 -35.13
CA ARG A 48 4.64 -2.43 -36.40
C ARG A 48 6.16 -2.55 -36.26
N ASN A 49 6.74 -1.90 -35.24
CA ASN A 49 8.18 -1.86 -35.04
C ASN A 49 8.70 -3.24 -34.59
N ARG A 50 9.73 -3.75 -35.28
CA ARG A 50 10.35 -5.04 -34.98
C ARG A 50 10.91 -5.11 -33.56
N ASN A 51 11.56 -4.04 -33.08
CA ASN A 51 12.12 -4.00 -31.73
C ASN A 51 11.01 -4.03 -30.67
N THR A 52 9.89 -3.36 -30.94
CA THR A 52 8.70 -3.39 -30.07
C THR A 52 8.11 -4.80 -30.01
N VAL A 53 7.90 -5.45 -31.16
CA VAL A 53 7.36 -6.82 -31.20
C VAL A 53 8.29 -7.79 -30.48
N GLU A 54 9.60 -7.66 -30.66
CA GLU A 54 10.59 -8.48 -29.96
C GLU A 54 10.55 -8.26 -28.44
N PHE A 55 10.52 -7.00 -27.98
CA PHE A 55 10.38 -6.66 -26.57
C PHE A 55 9.11 -7.27 -25.97
N LEU A 56 7.97 -7.11 -26.64
CA LEU A 56 6.69 -7.67 -26.20
C LEU A 56 6.76 -9.20 -26.12
N GLY A 57 7.30 -9.86 -27.14
CA GLY A 57 7.42 -11.31 -27.17
C GLY A 57 8.31 -11.85 -26.04
N ILE A 58 9.45 -11.22 -25.77
CA ILE A 58 10.33 -11.60 -24.65
C ILE A 58 9.63 -11.37 -23.32
N TRP A 59 8.95 -10.23 -23.14
CA TRP A 59 8.19 -9.95 -21.92
C TRP A 59 7.12 -11.02 -21.70
N GLU A 60 6.40 -11.43 -22.74
CA GLU A 60 5.39 -12.49 -22.64
C GLU A 60 6.02 -13.86 -22.34
N GLN A 61 7.12 -14.24 -22.98
CA GLN A 61 7.81 -15.51 -22.67
C GLN A 61 8.24 -15.62 -21.21
N LEU A 62 8.63 -14.50 -20.59
CA LEU A 62 9.05 -14.45 -19.20
C LEU A 62 7.86 -14.49 -18.21
N ASN A 63 6.72 -13.91 -18.58
CA ASN A 63 5.63 -13.62 -17.65
C ASN A 63 4.32 -14.37 -17.94
N ASN A 64 4.20 -15.06 -19.07
CA ASN A 64 2.97 -15.68 -19.54
C ASN A 64 3.19 -17.15 -19.96
N PRO A 65 2.88 -18.10 -19.06
CA PRO A 65 2.99 -19.53 -19.36
C PRO A 65 2.12 -20.02 -20.54
N ASN A 66 1.07 -19.27 -20.89
CA ASN A 66 0.13 -19.62 -21.97
C ASN A 66 0.45 -18.89 -23.28
N PHE A 67 1.59 -18.19 -23.37
CA PHE A 67 2.02 -17.53 -24.59
C PHE A 67 2.29 -18.56 -25.68
N LYS A 68 2.03 -18.20 -26.95
CA LYS A 68 2.20 -19.07 -28.12
C LYS A 68 3.44 -18.64 -28.92
N PRO A 69 4.62 -19.28 -28.72
CA PRO A 69 5.87 -18.83 -29.34
C PRO A 69 5.89 -18.98 -30.86
N VAL A 70 5.24 -20.03 -31.38
CA VAL A 70 5.18 -20.29 -32.83
C VAL A 70 4.42 -19.17 -33.58
N GLU A 71 3.29 -18.74 -33.03
CA GLU A 71 2.52 -17.62 -33.59
C GLU A 71 3.30 -16.30 -33.48
N PHE A 72 4.01 -16.12 -32.37
CA PHE A 72 4.90 -14.98 -32.18
C PHE A 72 6.02 -14.92 -33.21
N ASP A 73 6.70 -16.03 -33.49
CA ASP A 73 7.78 -16.07 -34.49
C ASP A 73 7.28 -15.67 -35.88
N GLY A 74 6.09 -16.13 -36.27
CA GLY A 74 5.44 -15.70 -37.52
C GLY A 74 5.19 -14.20 -37.59
N ILE A 75 4.73 -13.60 -36.48
CA ILE A 75 4.53 -12.15 -36.37
C ILE A 75 5.87 -11.41 -36.39
N LYS A 76 6.88 -11.90 -35.67
CA LYS A 76 8.23 -11.29 -35.58
C LYS A 76 8.91 -11.22 -36.94
N ILE A 77 8.75 -12.23 -37.79
CA ILE A 77 9.31 -12.26 -39.15
C ILE A 77 8.70 -11.15 -40.03
N GLN A 78 7.40 -10.91 -39.90
CA GLN A 78 6.69 -9.89 -40.69
C GLN A 78 6.89 -8.47 -40.16
N ALA A 79 7.23 -8.33 -38.88
CA ALA A 79 7.42 -7.04 -38.23
C ALA A 79 8.51 -6.19 -38.92
N GLY A 80 8.20 -4.91 -39.14
CA GLY A 80 9.06 -3.97 -39.86
C GLY A 80 8.80 -3.86 -41.37
N LEU A 81 8.03 -4.76 -41.98
CA LEU A 81 7.60 -4.59 -43.38
C LEU A 81 6.59 -3.44 -43.50
N ASN A 82 6.66 -2.67 -44.60
CA ASN A 82 5.73 -1.56 -44.84
C ASN A 82 4.26 -2.01 -44.92
N SER A 83 4.02 -3.22 -45.43
CA SER A 83 2.71 -3.84 -45.54
C SER A 83 2.20 -4.46 -44.23
N PHE A 84 3.07 -4.58 -43.22
CA PHE A 84 2.72 -5.23 -41.97
C PHE A 84 1.86 -4.30 -41.10
N THR A 85 0.76 -4.85 -40.61
CA THR A 85 -0.14 -4.17 -39.67
C THR A 85 -0.52 -5.13 -38.55
N LEU A 86 -0.52 -4.63 -37.31
CA LEU A 86 -0.88 -5.41 -36.14
C LEU A 86 -1.65 -4.52 -35.17
N THR A 87 -2.86 -4.94 -34.82
CA THR A 87 -3.63 -4.30 -33.76
C THR A 87 -3.37 -4.95 -32.40
N PRO A 88 -3.54 -4.23 -31.28
CA PRO A 88 -3.46 -4.82 -29.94
C PRO A 88 -4.34 -6.06 -29.76
N LYS A 89 -5.55 -6.02 -30.35
CA LYS A 89 -6.50 -7.14 -30.30
C LYS A 89 -5.97 -8.36 -31.06
N GLN A 90 -5.45 -8.17 -32.27
CA GLN A 90 -4.85 -9.25 -33.06
C GLN A 90 -3.62 -9.84 -32.38
N TRP A 91 -2.77 -9.01 -31.75
CA TRP A 91 -1.63 -9.47 -30.96
C TRP A 91 -2.09 -10.45 -29.87
N VAL A 92 -3.03 -10.01 -29.04
CA VAL A 92 -3.59 -10.81 -27.93
C VAL A 92 -4.24 -12.10 -28.43
N GLU A 93 -5.09 -12.04 -29.45
CA GLU A 93 -5.82 -13.20 -29.96
C GLU A 93 -4.90 -14.25 -30.58
N LYS A 94 -3.90 -13.82 -31.36
CA LYS A 94 -2.96 -14.74 -32.03
C LYS A 94 -1.99 -15.37 -31.05
N THR A 95 -1.38 -14.58 -30.16
CA THR A 95 -0.28 -15.07 -29.32
C THR A 95 -0.71 -15.50 -27.92
N GLY A 96 -1.94 -15.21 -27.51
CA GLY A 96 -2.37 -15.42 -26.12
C GLY A 96 -1.72 -14.44 -25.14
N ALA A 97 -1.21 -13.32 -25.63
CA ALA A 97 -0.55 -12.30 -24.82
C ALA A 97 -1.44 -11.77 -23.69
N ILE A 98 -0.84 -11.52 -22.53
CA ILE A 98 -1.53 -10.99 -21.34
C ILE A 98 -1.08 -9.58 -21.00
N GLY A 99 0.10 -9.16 -21.46
CA GLY A 99 0.71 -7.87 -21.17
C GLY A 99 0.01 -6.69 -21.82
N ILE A 100 -0.88 -6.94 -22.80
CA ILE A 100 -1.76 -5.94 -23.40
C ILE A 100 -3.22 -6.40 -23.27
N VAL A 101 -4.10 -5.49 -22.88
CA VAL A 101 -5.55 -5.71 -22.76
C VAL A 101 -6.25 -4.59 -23.50
N SER A 102 -6.95 -4.91 -24.58
CA SER A 102 -7.74 -3.94 -25.35
C SER A 102 -9.24 -4.19 -25.15
N LYS A 103 -9.98 -3.15 -24.78
CA LYS A 103 -11.45 -3.19 -24.67
C LYS A 103 -12.08 -2.05 -25.45
N ALA A 104 -13.15 -2.34 -26.17
CA ALA A 104 -13.97 -1.32 -26.84
C ALA A 104 -15.03 -0.73 -25.88
N GLY A 105 -15.53 0.47 -26.18
CA GLY A 105 -16.68 1.10 -25.51
C GLY A 105 -16.34 2.31 -24.62
N ARG A 106 -17.36 2.83 -23.92
CA ARG A 106 -17.32 4.08 -23.12
C ARG A 106 -16.25 4.12 -22.01
N TYR A 107 -15.84 2.95 -21.51
CA TYR A 107 -14.74 2.78 -20.54
C TYR A 107 -13.59 1.91 -21.10
N GLY A 108 -13.57 1.80 -22.42
CA GLY A 108 -12.58 1.09 -23.21
C GLY A 108 -11.25 1.83 -23.30
N GLY A 109 -10.35 1.29 -24.10
CA GLY A 109 -8.96 1.71 -24.21
C GLY A 109 -8.05 0.50 -24.24
N THR A 110 -6.81 0.74 -24.66
CA THR A 110 -5.76 -0.26 -24.59
C THR A 110 -4.92 -0.02 -23.35
N PHE A 111 -4.88 -1.03 -22.49
CA PHE A 111 -4.10 -1.06 -21.26
C PHE A 111 -2.92 -2.00 -21.47
N ALA A 112 -1.76 -1.62 -20.97
CA ALA A 112 -0.58 -2.49 -20.98
C ALA A 112 -0.02 -2.62 -19.57
N HIS A 113 0.63 -3.76 -19.28
CA HIS A 113 1.39 -3.94 -18.06
C HIS A 113 2.37 -2.76 -17.86
N LYS A 114 2.63 -2.34 -16.62
CA LYS A 114 3.46 -1.16 -16.29
C LYS A 114 4.77 -1.11 -17.09
N ASP A 115 5.51 -2.22 -17.21
CA ASP A 115 6.77 -2.27 -17.96
C ASP A 115 6.58 -1.96 -19.45
N ILE A 116 5.54 -2.56 -20.04
CA ILE A 116 5.18 -2.37 -21.45
C ILE A 116 4.67 -0.94 -21.69
N ALA A 117 3.91 -0.40 -20.74
CA ALA A 117 3.45 0.97 -20.82
C ALA A 117 4.59 1.99 -20.70
N PHE A 118 5.60 1.72 -19.86
CA PHE A 118 6.81 2.54 -19.80
C PHE A 118 7.62 2.46 -21.10
N GLU A 119 7.67 1.29 -21.74
CA GLU A 119 8.29 1.15 -23.06
C GLU A 119 7.53 1.95 -24.12
N PHE A 120 6.19 1.86 -24.14
CA PHE A 120 5.37 2.69 -25.03
C PHE A 120 5.59 4.18 -24.77
N ALA A 121 5.60 4.63 -23.51
CA ALA A 121 5.87 6.02 -23.15
C ALA A 121 7.25 6.48 -23.66
N SER A 122 8.27 5.62 -23.57
CA SER A 122 9.62 5.89 -24.11
C SER A 122 9.60 6.17 -25.60
N TRP A 123 8.84 5.36 -26.35
CA TRP A 123 8.66 5.53 -27.79
C TRP A 123 7.84 6.77 -28.15
N VAL A 124 6.88 7.16 -27.30
CA VAL A 124 6.07 8.37 -27.48
C VAL A 124 6.90 9.64 -27.22
N SER A 125 7.50 9.75 -26.03
CA SER A 125 8.31 10.89 -25.57
C SER A 125 9.14 10.51 -24.34
N VAL A 126 10.44 10.78 -24.39
CA VAL A 126 11.36 10.60 -23.24
C VAL A 126 10.93 11.44 -22.05
N GLU A 127 10.49 12.68 -22.30
CA GLU A 127 9.98 13.57 -21.24
C GLU A 127 8.76 12.95 -20.56
N PHE A 128 7.75 12.55 -21.36
CA PHE A 128 6.53 11.95 -20.83
C PHE A 128 6.83 10.70 -20.00
N LYS A 129 7.76 9.85 -20.45
CA LYS A 129 8.20 8.66 -19.71
C LYS A 129 8.71 9.02 -18.31
N LEU A 130 9.57 10.03 -18.19
CA LEU A 130 10.15 10.42 -16.89
C LEU A 130 9.08 10.91 -15.92
N TYR A 131 8.15 11.75 -16.38
CA TYR A 131 7.03 12.19 -15.55
C TYR A 131 6.08 11.05 -15.20
N LEU A 132 5.81 10.13 -16.13
CA LEU A 132 4.99 8.96 -15.89
C LEU A 132 5.59 8.04 -14.81
N ILE A 133 6.90 7.80 -14.85
CA ILE A 133 7.61 7.02 -13.83
C ILE A 133 7.45 7.69 -12.46
N LYS A 134 7.71 9.00 -12.39
CA LYS A 134 7.62 9.77 -11.14
C LYS A 134 6.22 9.72 -10.53
N GLU A 135 5.19 9.94 -11.34
CA GLU A 135 3.80 9.93 -10.87
C GLU A 135 3.31 8.53 -10.51
N PHE A 136 3.77 7.50 -11.23
CA PHE A 136 3.48 6.11 -10.87
C PHE A 136 4.15 5.73 -9.54
N GLN A 137 5.41 6.13 -9.31
CA GLN A 137 6.10 5.92 -8.03
C GLN A 137 5.38 6.63 -6.89
N ARG A 138 5.00 7.91 -7.08
CA ARG A 138 4.22 8.68 -6.09
C ARG A 138 2.90 7.98 -5.73
N LEU A 139 2.19 7.43 -6.72
CA LEU A 139 0.98 6.66 -6.48
C LEU A 139 1.26 5.42 -5.61
N LYS A 140 2.34 4.69 -5.88
CA LYS A 140 2.71 3.48 -5.14
C LYS A 140 3.13 3.77 -3.71
N GLU A 141 3.86 4.86 -3.48
CA GLU A 141 4.21 5.33 -2.13
C GLU A 141 2.96 5.65 -1.32
N GLN A 142 1.99 6.36 -1.90
CA GLN A 142 0.71 6.66 -1.24
C GLN A 142 -0.10 5.40 -0.92
N GLU A 143 -0.11 4.40 -1.82
CA GLU A 143 -0.75 3.12 -1.58
C GLU A 143 -0.10 2.36 -0.40
N LEU A 144 1.23 2.38 -0.33
CA LEU A 144 1.99 1.73 0.73
C LEU A 144 1.77 2.41 2.09
N GLU A 145 1.78 3.73 2.13
CA GLU A 145 1.48 4.51 3.35
C GLU A 145 0.07 4.23 3.85
N GLN A 146 -0.92 4.23 2.96
CA GLN A 146 -2.31 3.94 3.30
C GLN A 146 -2.46 2.51 3.84
N LEU A 147 -1.82 1.53 3.19
CA LEU A 147 -1.82 0.15 3.66
C LEU A 147 -1.19 0.03 5.06
N GLY A 148 -0.05 0.68 5.28
CA GLY A 148 0.60 0.73 6.58
C GLY A 148 -0.29 1.36 7.65
N TRP A 149 -1.02 2.42 7.31
CA TRP A 149 -1.98 3.06 8.21
C TRP A 149 -3.19 2.16 8.53
N ASP A 150 -3.76 1.49 7.52
CA ASP A 150 -4.88 0.57 7.70
C ASP A 150 -4.49 -0.65 8.55
N ILE A 151 -3.28 -1.19 8.35
CA ILE A 151 -2.73 -2.27 9.19
C ILE A 151 -2.61 -1.80 10.64
N LYS A 152 -1.98 -0.64 10.88
CA LYS A 152 -1.82 -0.07 12.23
C LYS A 152 -3.18 0.12 12.91
N ARG A 153 -4.18 0.66 12.20
CA ARG A 153 -5.52 0.89 12.74
C ARG A 153 -6.27 -0.41 13.05
N ASN A 154 -6.17 -1.41 12.18
CA ASN A 154 -6.79 -2.70 12.40
C ASN A 154 -6.17 -3.43 13.59
N LEU A 155 -4.83 -3.40 13.72
CA LEU A 155 -4.11 -3.97 14.85
C LEU A 155 -4.56 -3.31 16.17
N ALA A 156 -4.55 -1.98 16.24
CA ALA A 156 -4.99 -1.24 17.43
C ALA A 156 -6.43 -1.57 17.84
N ARG A 157 -7.35 -1.69 16.87
CA ARG A 157 -8.75 -2.05 17.14
C ARG A 157 -8.89 -3.48 17.69
N ILE A 158 -8.13 -4.43 17.16
CA ILE A 158 -8.14 -5.82 17.64
C ILE A 158 -7.60 -5.86 19.08
N ASN A 159 -6.47 -5.19 19.32
CA ASN A 159 -5.82 -5.15 20.64
C ASN A 159 -6.73 -4.54 21.71
N TYR A 160 -7.39 -3.42 21.39
CA TYR A 160 -8.35 -2.79 22.30
C TYR A 160 -9.48 -3.74 22.71
N ARG A 161 -10.00 -4.55 21.78
CA ARG A 161 -11.06 -5.53 22.08
C ARG A 161 -10.55 -6.65 22.98
N ILE A 162 -9.39 -7.22 22.67
CA ILE A 162 -8.77 -8.29 23.48
C ILE A 162 -8.53 -7.80 24.92
N HIS A 163 -7.95 -6.61 25.07
CA HIS A 163 -7.71 -6.00 26.37
C HIS A 163 -9.00 -5.69 27.14
N THR A 164 -9.99 -5.10 26.47
CA THR A 164 -11.30 -4.80 27.07
C THR A 164 -11.99 -6.08 27.55
N ASP A 165 -11.95 -7.15 26.77
CA ASP A 165 -12.57 -8.43 27.11
C ASP A 165 -11.85 -9.10 28.30
N ALA A 166 -10.50 -9.06 28.33
CA ALA A 166 -9.73 -9.58 29.46
C ALA A 166 -10.06 -8.84 30.78
N ILE A 167 -10.24 -7.52 30.74
CA ILE A 167 -10.69 -6.75 31.92
C ILE A 167 -12.10 -7.18 32.35
N LYS A 168 -13.05 -7.28 31.40
CA LYS A 168 -14.43 -7.67 31.71
C LYS A 168 -14.53 -9.05 32.35
N VAL A 169 -13.80 -10.01 31.81
CA VAL A 169 -13.93 -11.42 32.23
C VAL A 169 -13.23 -11.67 33.56
N ASN A 170 -12.06 -11.05 33.79
CA ASN A 170 -11.20 -11.44 34.91
C ASN A 170 -11.15 -10.40 36.04
N LEU A 171 -11.42 -9.11 35.75
CA LEU A 171 -11.24 -8.02 36.73
C LEU A 171 -12.55 -7.33 37.13
N ILE A 172 -13.65 -7.52 36.40
CA ILE A 172 -14.95 -6.91 36.69
C ILE A 172 -15.89 -7.99 37.25
N PRO A 173 -16.16 -8.00 38.57
CA PRO A 173 -17.21 -8.84 39.15
C PRO A 173 -18.60 -8.57 38.55
N PRO A 174 -19.49 -9.59 38.51
CA PRO A 174 -20.82 -9.47 37.88
C PRO A 174 -21.77 -8.43 38.49
N GLU A 175 -21.51 -7.99 39.72
CA GLU A 175 -22.42 -7.16 40.53
C GLU A 175 -21.98 -5.68 40.65
N LEU A 176 -20.90 -5.27 39.96
CA LEU A 176 -20.42 -3.88 40.04
C LEU A 176 -21.34 -2.89 39.34
N ASP A 177 -21.49 -1.70 39.93
CA ASP A 177 -22.17 -0.59 39.29
C ASP A 177 -21.33 0.03 38.14
N ALA A 178 -21.98 0.77 37.24
CA ALA A 178 -21.32 1.37 36.08
C ALA A 178 -20.17 2.34 36.43
N ARG A 179 -20.20 3.00 37.59
CA ARG A 179 -19.13 3.89 38.08
C ARG A 179 -17.93 3.06 38.54
N GLN A 180 -18.17 1.97 39.26
CA GLN A 180 -17.12 1.04 39.71
C GLN A 180 -16.43 0.37 38.52
N VAL A 181 -17.19 -0.05 37.51
CA VAL A 181 -16.65 -0.55 36.24
C VAL A 181 -15.76 0.49 35.55
N SER A 182 -16.22 1.75 35.48
CA SER A 182 -15.42 2.84 34.89
C SER A 182 -14.12 3.10 35.66
N LEU A 183 -14.11 2.94 36.99
CA LEU A 183 -12.91 3.10 37.82
C LEU A 183 -11.87 2.01 37.53
N VAL A 184 -12.30 0.76 37.38
CA VAL A 184 -11.40 -0.36 37.02
C VAL A 184 -10.79 -0.13 35.64
N TYR A 185 -11.58 0.29 34.65
CA TYR A 185 -11.05 0.63 33.34
C TYR A 185 -10.05 1.78 33.36
N ALA A 186 -10.32 2.84 34.13
CA ALA A 186 -9.41 3.97 34.27
C ALA A 186 -8.10 3.54 34.94
N SER A 187 -8.17 2.69 35.97
CA SER A 187 -6.99 2.14 36.65
C SER A 187 -6.13 1.29 35.71
N GLU A 188 -6.73 0.39 34.94
CA GLU A 188 -6.01 -0.46 33.97
C GLU A 188 -5.43 0.35 32.80
N ALA A 189 -6.11 1.40 32.35
CA ALA A 189 -5.55 2.33 31.37
C ALA A 189 -4.34 3.08 31.93
N ASP A 190 -4.36 3.44 33.21
CA ASP A 190 -3.24 4.11 33.88
C ASP A 190 -2.04 3.18 34.09
N VAL A 191 -2.22 1.87 34.26
CA VAL A 191 -1.09 0.91 34.24
C VAL A 191 -0.29 1.02 32.94
N LEU A 192 -0.98 1.07 31.80
CA LEU A 192 -0.34 1.21 30.49
C LEU A 192 0.33 2.60 30.33
N ASN A 193 -0.34 3.65 30.80
CA ASN A 193 0.21 5.01 30.75
C ASN A 193 1.46 5.14 31.63
N MET A 194 1.45 4.54 32.82
CA MET A 194 2.61 4.48 33.72
C MET A 194 3.74 3.66 33.11
N ALA A 195 3.44 2.52 32.49
CA ALA A 195 4.44 1.66 31.86
C ALA A 195 5.19 2.36 30.73
N LEU A 196 4.51 3.16 29.89
CA LEU A 196 5.10 3.80 28.72
C LEU A 196 5.54 5.25 28.95
N PHE A 197 4.73 6.05 29.65
CA PHE A 197 4.94 7.51 29.80
C PHE A 197 5.37 7.93 31.21
N GLY A 198 5.39 7.00 32.17
CA GLY A 198 5.78 7.26 33.56
C GLY A 198 4.81 8.16 34.33
N ARG A 199 3.58 8.37 33.83
CA ARG A 199 2.58 9.22 34.48
C ARG A 199 1.15 8.75 34.20
N THR A 200 0.24 9.00 35.13
CA THR A 200 -1.19 8.73 34.97
C THR A 200 -1.87 9.77 34.08
N ALA A 201 -3.06 9.45 33.58
CA ALA A 201 -3.88 10.38 32.81
C ALA A 201 -4.23 11.64 33.62
N LYS A 202 -4.45 11.52 34.93
CA LYS A 202 -4.68 12.66 35.82
C LYS A 202 -3.45 13.55 35.93
N ALA A 203 -2.28 12.97 36.25
CA ALA A 203 -1.03 13.72 36.37
C ALA A 203 -0.67 14.46 35.07
N TRP A 204 -0.98 13.86 33.92
CA TRP A 204 -0.80 14.52 32.62
C TRP A 204 -1.76 15.70 32.42
N ARG A 205 -3.06 15.57 32.76
CA ARG A 205 -4.03 16.67 32.66
C ARG A 205 -3.67 17.84 33.57
N ASP A 206 -3.27 17.54 34.81
CA ASP A 206 -2.88 18.54 35.80
C ASP A 206 -1.64 19.34 35.32
N ALA A 207 -0.71 18.68 34.61
CA ALA A 207 0.46 19.32 34.01
C ALA A 207 0.19 20.04 32.67
N ASN A 208 -0.99 19.86 32.07
CA ASN A 208 -1.36 20.45 30.76
C ASN A 208 -2.73 21.16 30.79
N PRO A 209 -2.93 22.20 31.63
CA PRO A 209 -4.23 22.81 31.88
C PRO A 209 -4.90 23.51 30.68
N GLY A 210 -4.23 23.59 29.52
CA GLY A 210 -4.77 24.17 28.28
C GLY A 210 -5.05 23.16 27.15
N LYS A 211 -4.73 21.87 27.32
CA LYS A 211 -4.91 20.85 26.27
C LYS A 211 -6.19 20.05 26.52
N LYS A 212 -7.06 19.97 25.51
CA LYS A 212 -8.35 19.23 25.58
C LYS A 212 -8.25 17.73 25.31
N GLY A 213 -7.05 17.22 24.98
CA GLY A 213 -6.82 15.83 24.59
C GLY A 213 -6.46 14.89 25.74
N ASN A 214 -6.02 13.68 25.40
CA ASN A 214 -5.45 12.67 26.30
C ASN A 214 -3.94 12.55 26.04
N ILE A 215 -3.17 12.01 27.00
CA ILE A 215 -1.72 11.75 26.85
C ILE A 215 -1.40 10.94 25.59
N ARG A 216 -2.32 10.06 25.17
CA ARG A 216 -2.20 9.23 23.97
C ARG A 216 -2.30 10.03 22.66
N ASP A 217 -2.97 11.18 22.66
CA ASP A 217 -3.14 12.02 21.45
C ASP A 217 -1.84 12.76 21.08
N GLU A 218 -0.93 12.90 22.04
CA GLU A 218 0.40 13.51 21.85
C GLU A 218 1.50 12.46 21.61
N ALA A 219 1.13 11.17 21.54
CA ALA A 219 2.08 10.08 21.37
C ALA A 219 2.54 9.98 19.90
N ASN A 220 3.84 9.77 19.69
CA ASN A 220 4.37 9.53 18.36
C ASN A 220 4.06 8.11 17.86
N ALA A 221 4.32 7.84 16.58
CA ALA A 221 4.00 6.54 15.97
C ALA A 221 4.65 5.34 16.68
N ALA A 222 5.88 5.48 17.18
CA ALA A 222 6.58 4.43 17.91
C ALA A 222 5.91 4.14 19.27
N GLN A 223 5.54 5.21 19.99
CA GLN A 223 4.82 5.09 21.27
C GLN A 223 3.44 4.47 21.09
N LEU A 224 2.70 4.79 20.02
CA LEU A 224 1.41 4.17 19.73
C LEU A 224 1.53 2.67 19.43
N VAL A 225 2.57 2.25 18.71
CA VAL A 225 2.85 0.83 18.44
C VAL A 225 3.20 0.09 19.73
N CYS A 226 4.09 0.67 20.54
CA CYS A 226 4.47 0.11 21.84
C CYS A 226 3.23 -0.05 22.73
N LEU A 227 2.40 1.00 22.84
CA LEU A 227 1.16 0.98 23.64
C LEU A 227 0.19 -0.14 23.19
N ALA A 228 -0.02 -0.29 21.88
CA ALA A 228 -0.88 -1.35 21.35
C ALA A 228 -0.37 -2.75 21.70
N ASN A 229 0.95 -2.94 21.75
CA ASN A 229 1.54 -4.21 22.18
C ASN A 229 1.42 -4.41 23.70
N LEU A 230 1.64 -3.37 24.51
CA LEU A 230 1.45 -3.43 25.96
C LEU A 230 0.00 -3.78 26.33
N GLU A 231 -0.99 -3.29 25.57
CA GLU A 231 -2.40 -3.66 25.73
C GLU A 231 -2.61 -5.18 25.58
N ASN A 232 -2.02 -5.80 24.57
CA ASN A 232 -2.10 -7.26 24.37
C ASN A 232 -1.42 -8.04 25.48
N LEU A 233 -0.21 -7.63 25.88
CA LEU A 233 0.54 -8.32 26.93
C LEU A 233 -0.16 -8.18 28.28
N ASN A 234 -0.72 -7.01 28.58
CA ASN A 234 -1.48 -6.81 29.80
C ASN A 234 -2.73 -7.70 29.82
N ALA A 235 -3.42 -7.87 28.70
CA ALA A 235 -4.56 -8.79 28.58
C ALA A 235 -4.15 -10.24 28.90
N LEU A 236 -3.03 -10.71 28.35
CA LEU A 236 -2.46 -12.02 28.64
C LEU A 236 -2.14 -12.16 30.14
N PHE A 237 -1.44 -11.19 30.73
CA PHE A 237 -1.08 -11.24 32.15
C PHE A 237 -2.30 -11.20 33.07
N ILE A 238 -3.37 -10.50 32.68
CA ILE A 238 -4.65 -10.54 33.39
C ILE A 238 -5.24 -11.96 33.37
N HIS A 239 -5.23 -12.62 32.22
CA HIS A 239 -5.70 -14.01 32.10
C HIS A 239 -4.87 -14.99 32.91
N GLU A 240 -3.56 -14.76 33.01
CA GLU A 240 -2.65 -15.55 33.85
C GLU A 240 -2.77 -15.24 35.36
N GLY A 241 -3.63 -14.27 35.74
CA GLY A 241 -3.90 -13.94 37.14
C GLY A 241 -2.81 -13.11 37.82
N LEU A 242 -1.92 -12.46 37.07
CA LEU A 242 -0.85 -11.63 37.65
C LEU A 242 -1.40 -10.38 38.33
N ALA A 243 -0.87 -10.08 39.51
CA ALA A 243 -1.21 -8.86 40.24
C ALA A 243 -0.84 -7.60 39.45
N GLN A 244 -1.65 -6.54 39.57
CA GLN A 244 -1.49 -5.30 38.80
C GLN A 244 -0.09 -4.67 38.92
N ALA A 245 0.49 -4.69 40.12
CA ALA A 245 1.84 -4.17 40.36
C ALA A 245 2.93 -4.96 39.60
N GLU A 246 2.83 -6.30 39.59
CA GLU A 246 3.75 -7.16 38.86
C GLU A 246 3.62 -6.95 37.33
N ARG A 247 2.39 -6.79 36.86
CA ARG A 247 2.11 -6.48 35.45
C ARG A 247 2.75 -5.16 35.04
N LEU A 248 2.60 -4.11 35.84
CA LEU A 248 3.19 -2.80 35.57
C LEU A 248 4.71 -2.88 35.42
N GLU A 249 5.41 -3.57 36.33
CA GLU A 249 6.87 -3.71 36.25
C GLU A 249 7.31 -4.45 34.98
N LYS A 250 6.65 -5.57 34.65
CA LYS A 250 6.95 -6.34 33.43
C LYS A 250 6.68 -5.50 32.18
N LEU A 251 5.53 -4.84 32.11
CA LEU A 251 5.14 -3.98 30.99
C LEU A 251 6.10 -2.80 30.82
N ASN A 252 6.58 -2.18 31.90
CA ASN A 252 7.55 -1.08 31.81
C ASN A 252 8.89 -1.54 31.27
N ARG A 253 9.40 -2.69 31.69
CA ARG A 253 10.66 -3.26 31.15
C ARG A 253 10.54 -3.52 29.64
N ILE A 254 9.45 -4.16 29.23
CA ILE A 254 9.17 -4.43 27.81
C ILE A 254 9.00 -3.11 27.03
N ALA A 255 8.30 -2.12 27.58
CA ALA A 255 8.14 -0.81 26.98
C ALA A 255 9.49 -0.12 26.72
N ILE A 256 10.41 -0.16 27.68
CA ILE A 256 11.77 0.42 27.54
C ILE A 256 12.55 -0.28 26.42
N GLU A 257 12.52 -1.61 26.37
CA GLU A 257 13.21 -2.39 25.33
C GLU A 257 12.63 -2.09 23.94
N GLN A 258 11.30 -2.10 23.80
CA GLN A 258 10.63 -1.80 22.54
C GLN A 258 10.89 -0.37 22.07
N MET A 259 10.85 0.61 22.97
CA MET A 259 11.14 2.00 22.63
C MET A 259 12.61 2.19 22.22
N ARG A 260 13.55 1.46 22.82
CA ARG A 260 14.96 1.47 22.38
C ARG A 260 15.11 0.95 20.95
N LEU A 261 14.45 -0.15 20.60
CA LEU A 261 14.48 -0.72 19.24
C LEU A 261 13.81 0.22 18.23
N LEU A 262 12.59 0.66 18.52
CA LEU A 262 11.78 1.50 17.63
C LEU A 262 12.38 2.90 17.42
N MET A 263 13.11 3.44 18.40
CA MET A 263 13.82 4.72 18.24
C MET A 263 15.25 4.55 17.71
N GLY A 264 15.86 3.39 17.90
CA GLY A 264 17.18 3.03 17.35
C GLY A 264 17.17 2.90 15.83
N ASP A 265 16.10 2.34 15.25
CA ASP A 265 15.96 2.18 13.80
C ASP A 265 15.74 3.51 13.04
N VAL A 266 15.25 4.56 13.71
CA VAL A 266 15.07 5.89 13.09
C VAL A 266 16.42 6.56 12.79
N GLY A 267 17.51 6.14 13.46
CA GLY A 267 18.86 6.69 13.26
C GLY A 267 19.70 6.00 12.18
N VAL A 268 19.39 4.76 11.81
CA VAL A 268 20.27 3.96 10.92
C VAL A 268 19.93 4.15 9.43
N GLY A 269 18.69 4.55 9.11
CA GLY A 269 18.26 4.81 7.73
C GLY A 269 18.80 6.11 7.09
N LYS A 270 19.40 7.02 7.87
CA LYS A 270 19.93 8.32 7.38
C LYS A 270 21.46 8.41 7.31
N LEU A 271 22.18 7.32 7.55
CA LEU A 271 23.66 7.30 7.56
C LEU A 271 24.28 6.34 6.52
N LYS A 272 23.53 5.98 5.46
CA LYS A 272 24.07 5.23 4.32
C LYS A 272 23.91 5.95 2.97
N GLU A 273 23.98 7.28 2.98
CA GLU A 273 24.32 8.05 1.78
C GLU A 273 25.39 9.09 2.12
N LYS A 274 26.63 8.65 2.02
CA LYS A 274 27.79 9.45 1.63
C LYS A 274 28.69 8.59 0.77
#